data_AF-E1REQ8-F1
#
_entry.id   AF-E1REQ8-F1
#
_cell.length_a   1.000
_cell.length_b   1.000
_cell.length_c   1.000
_cell.angle_alpha   90.00
_cell.angle_beta   90.00
_cell.angle_gamma   90.00
#
_symmetry.space_group_name_H-M   'P 1'
#
loop_
_entity.id
_entity.type
_entity.pdbx_description
1 polymer ?
#
loop_
_entity_poly.entity_id
_entity_poly.type
_entity_poly.pdbx_seq_one_letter_code
_entity_poly.pdbx_strand_id
1 'polypeptide(L)'
;MVDTMTLEVAQASAVGFKAIGAGLAVGLAGMGTGLAQLGIGGAAVGATAENKEMFGLALLFTVIPETVVIFGLVVALLLLFT
;
A
#
# COMPACT_ATOMS: atom_id res chain seq x y z
N MET A 1 -26.08 33.58 -3.58
CA MET A 1 -24.93 33.65 -4.52
C MET A 1 -23.59 33.58 -3.78
N VAL A 2 -23.43 34.22 -2.62
CA VAL A 2 -22.24 34.03 -1.76
C VAL A 2 -22.21 32.64 -1.10
N ASP A 3 -23.36 32.15 -0.60
CA ASP A 3 -23.45 30.82 0.02
C ASP A 3 -23.19 29.65 -0.94
N THR A 4 -23.41 29.83 -2.24
CA THR A 4 -23.12 28.81 -3.24
C THR A 4 -21.63 28.70 -3.53
N MET A 5 -20.90 29.83 -3.55
CA MET A 5 -19.44 29.84 -3.73
C MET A 5 -18.71 29.20 -2.54
N THR A 6 -19.17 29.42 -1.31
CA THR A 6 -18.53 28.82 -0.12
C THR A 6 -18.68 27.30 -0.08
N LEU A 7 -19.80 26.76 -0.57
CA LEU A 7 -20.04 25.33 -0.67
C LEU A 7 -19.16 24.64 -1.72
N GLU A 8 -18.94 25.27 -2.87
CA GLU A 8 -18.06 24.75 -3.93
C GLU A 8 -16.61 24.63 -3.46
N VAL A 9 -16.10 25.64 -2.77
CA VAL A 9 -14.73 25.62 -2.21
C VAL A 9 -14.57 24.56 -1.12
N ALA A 10 -15.60 24.36 -0.29
CA ALA A 10 -15.59 23.31 0.73
C ALA A 10 -15.56 21.89 0.12
N GLN A 11 -16.35 21.65 -0.94
CA GLN A 11 -16.35 20.39 -1.68
C GLN A 11 -15.00 20.11 -2.35
N ALA A 12 -14.42 21.11 -3.03
CA ALA A 12 -13.11 20.98 -3.67
C ALA A 12 -12.00 20.65 -2.66
N SER A 13 -12.04 21.30 -1.49
CA SER A 13 -11.08 21.06 -0.41
C SER A 13 -11.22 19.66 0.18
N ALA A 14 -12.46 19.16 0.34
CA ALA A 14 -12.72 17.80 0.81
C ALA A 14 -12.16 16.74 -0.16
N VAL A 15 -12.33 16.93 -1.48
CA VAL A 15 -11.74 16.05 -2.50
C VAL A 15 -10.21 16.07 -2.43
N GLY A 16 -9.60 17.24 -2.25
CA GLY A 16 -8.14 17.37 -2.09
C GLY A 16 -7.60 16.59 -0.89
N PHE A 17 -8.26 16.70 0.28
CA PHE A 17 -7.84 15.94 1.46
C PHE A 17 -8.03 14.43 1.31
N LYS A 18 -9.10 13.99 0.64
CA LYS A 18 -9.30 12.56 0.30
C LYS A 18 -8.16 12.02 -0.55
N ALA A 19 -7.74 12.77 -1.59
CA ALA A 19 -6.63 12.36 -2.45
C ALA A 19 -5.29 12.26 -1.70
N ILE A 20 -5.00 13.22 -0.82
CA ILE A 20 -3.79 13.18 0.03
C ILE A 20 -3.85 11.97 0.97
N GLY A 21 -4.99 11.74 1.63
CA GLY A 21 -5.18 10.59 2.51
C GLY A 21 -5.00 9.26 1.80
N ALA A 22 -5.53 9.13 0.58
CA ALA A 22 -5.36 7.93 -0.25
C ALA A 22 -3.89 7.68 -0.62
N GLY A 23 -3.16 8.72 -1.03
CA GLY A 23 -1.74 8.62 -1.33
C GLY A 23 -0.91 8.21 -0.12
N LEU A 24 -1.20 8.76 1.06
CA LEU A 24 -0.52 8.40 2.31
C LEU A 24 -0.82 6.95 2.74
N ALA A 25 -2.06 6.50 2.62
CA ALA A 25 -2.46 5.13 2.99
C ALA A 25 -1.67 4.07 2.21
N VAL A 26 -1.61 4.19 0.88
CA VAL A 26 -0.81 3.28 0.03
C VAL A 26 0.69 3.50 0.21
N GLY A 27 1.15 4.75 0.24
CA GLY A 27 2.57 5.07 0.30
C GLY A 27 3.25 4.53 1.56
N LEU A 28 2.64 4.74 2.73
CA LEU A 28 3.19 4.26 4.00
C LEU A 28 3.08 2.73 4.14
N ALA A 29 1.98 2.14 3.69
CA ALA A 29 1.81 0.69 3.69
C ALA A 29 2.82 -0.01 2.75
N GLY A 30 3.06 0.57 1.57
CA GLY A 30 4.05 0.09 0.62
C GLY A 30 5.48 0.22 1.17
N MET A 31 5.80 1.34 1.82
CA MET A 31 7.11 1.52 2.47
C MET A 31 7.35 0.47 3.58
N GLY A 32 6.35 0.22 4.43
CA GLY A 32 6.44 -0.82 5.46
C GLY A 32 6.58 -2.23 4.88
N THR A 33 5.83 -2.53 3.83
CA THR A 33 5.89 -3.82 3.11
C THR A 33 7.27 -4.05 2.51
N GLY A 34 7.81 -3.04 1.79
CA GLY A 34 9.14 -3.11 1.20
C GLY A 34 10.22 -3.36 2.25
N LEU A 35 10.18 -2.64 3.38
CA LEU A 35 11.12 -2.85 4.48
C LEU A 35 11.07 -4.26 5.06
N ALA A 36 9.87 -4.85 5.20
CA ALA A 36 9.72 -6.23 5.63
C ALA A 36 10.32 -7.22 4.60
N GLN A 37 10.16 -6.94 3.31
CA GLN A 37 10.63 -7.81 2.23
C GLN A 37 12.13 -7.74 1.98
N LEU A 38 12.83 -6.67 2.38
CA LEU A 38 14.28 -6.54 2.19
C LEU A 38 15.05 -7.77 2.72
N GLY A 39 14.73 -8.21 3.93
CA GLY A 39 15.37 -9.38 4.55
C GLY A 39 14.88 -10.71 3.95
N ILE A 40 13.58 -10.81 3.67
CA ILE A 40 12.95 -12.03 3.15
C ILE A 40 13.49 -12.37 1.76
N GLY A 41 13.62 -11.37 0.87
CA GLY A 41 14.15 -11.57 -0.48
C GLY A 41 15.58 -12.09 -0.48
N GLY A 42 16.45 -11.52 0.37
CA GLY A 42 17.84 -11.99 0.51
C GLY A 42 17.92 -13.44 1.00
N ALA A 43 17.14 -13.79 2.03
CA ALA A 43 17.08 -15.15 2.55
C ALA A 43 16.47 -16.14 1.53
N ALA A 44 15.42 -15.72 0.82
CA ALA A 44 14.74 -16.50 -0.20
C ALA A 44 15.67 -16.90 -1.35
N VAL A 45 16.45 -15.95 -1.87
CA VAL A 45 17.42 -16.20 -2.96
C VAL A 45 18.54 -17.13 -2.47
N GLY A 46 19.08 -16.90 -1.28
CA GLY A 46 20.11 -17.76 -0.70
C GLY A 46 19.65 -19.20 -0.50
N ALA A 47 18.49 -19.40 0.13
CA ALA A 47 17.92 -20.74 0.35
C ALA A 47 17.61 -21.46 -0.97
N THR A 48 17.10 -20.74 -1.97
CA THR A 48 16.80 -21.31 -3.29
C THR A 48 18.08 -21.69 -4.06
N ALA A 49 19.17 -20.93 -3.88
CA ALA A 49 20.45 -21.23 -4.51
C ALA A 49 21.07 -22.53 -3.98
N GLU A 50 20.88 -22.83 -2.70
CA GLU A 50 21.37 -24.06 -2.07
C GLU A 50 20.45 -25.26 -2.31
N ASN A 51 19.12 -25.07 -2.19
CA ASN A 51 18.13 -26.09 -2.53
C ASN A 51 16.96 -25.50 -3.31
N LYS A 52 16.84 -25.90 -4.59
CA LYS A 52 15.77 -25.43 -5.49
C LYS A 52 14.36 -25.80 -5.02
N GLU A 53 14.19 -26.86 -4.24
CA GLU A 53 12.90 -27.26 -3.68
C GLU A 53 12.36 -26.21 -2.70
N MET A 54 13.24 -25.38 -2.13
CA MET A 54 12.88 -24.30 -1.20
C MET A 54 12.23 -23.10 -1.90
N PHE A 55 12.30 -23.00 -3.24
CA PHE A 55 11.75 -21.85 -3.97
C PHE A 55 10.28 -21.57 -3.65
N GLY A 56 9.45 -22.62 -3.59
CA GLY A 56 8.02 -22.47 -3.30
C GLY A 56 7.77 -21.93 -1.88
N LEU A 57 8.52 -22.42 -0.90
CA LEU A 57 8.42 -21.95 0.48
C LEU A 57 8.96 -20.53 0.63
N ALA A 58 10.04 -20.20 -0.09
CA ALA A 58 10.62 -18.87 -0.13
C ALA A 58 9.64 -17.83 -0.74
N LEU A 59 8.92 -18.20 -1.79
CA LEU A 59 7.83 -17.41 -2.36
C LEU A 59 6.69 -17.19 -1.36
N LEU A 60 6.30 -18.24 -0.63
CA LEU A 60 5.25 -18.13 0.41
C LEU A 60 5.62 -17.07 1.45
N PHE A 61 6.84 -17.10 1.98
CA PHE A 61 7.29 -16.10 2.95
C PHE A 61 7.37 -14.69 2.37
N THR A 62 7.73 -14.55 1.09
CA THR A 62 7.81 -13.25 0.40
C THR A 62 6.45 -12.59 0.21
N VAL A 63 5.38 -13.38 0.05
CA VAL A 63 4.01 -12.89 -0.18
C VAL A 63 3.28 -12.49 1.11
N ILE A 64 3.69 -12.98 2.29
CA ILE A 64 3.03 -12.65 3.56
C ILE A 64 2.98 -11.12 3.80
N PRO A 65 4.09 -10.36 3.66
CA PRO A 65 4.07 -8.90 3.78
C PRO A 65 3.17 -8.20 2.75
N GLU A 66 2.92 -8.79 1.58
CA GLU A 66 2.13 -8.18 0.50
C GLU A 66 0.69 -7.86 0.95
N THR A 67 0.19 -8.58 1.95
CA THR A 67 -1.11 -8.31 2.57
C THR A 67 -1.21 -6.90 3.16
N VAL A 68 -0.10 -6.36 3.68
CA VAL A 68 -0.04 -5.02 4.29
C VAL A 68 -0.25 -3.93 3.24
N VAL A 69 0.46 -4.00 2.11
CA VAL A 69 0.27 -3.03 1.01
C VAL A 69 -1.11 -3.17 0.37
N ILE A 70 -1.66 -4.39 0.27
CA ILE A 70 -3.02 -4.61 -0.23
C ILE A 70 -4.05 -3.93 0.68
N PHE A 71 -3.91 -4.01 2.01
CA PHE A 71 -4.80 -3.27 2.92
C PHE A 71 -4.67 -1.75 2.77
N GLY A 72 -3.45 -1.23 2.60
CA GLY A 72 -3.24 0.19 2.28
C GLY A 72 -3.92 0.62 0.99
N LEU A 73 -3.85 -0.23 -0.04
CA LEU A 73 -4.55 -0.02 -1.31
C LEU A 73 -6.07 -0.01 -1.15
N VAL A 74 -6.64 -0.96 -0.41
CA VAL A 74 -8.09 -0.99 -0.15
C VAL A 74 -8.53 0.30 0.54
N VAL A 75 -7.80 0.78 1.56
CA VAL A 75 -8.13 2.04 2.24
C VAL A 75 -8.05 3.23 1.29
N ALA A 76 -7.03 3.30 0.43
CA ALA A 76 -6.93 4.36 -0.56
C ALA A 76 -8.10 4.36 -1.56
N LEU A 77 -8.51 3.19 -2.03
CA LEU A 77 -9.66 3.06 -2.92
C LEU A 77 -10.96 3.47 -2.23
N LEU A 78 -11.15 3.09 -0.95
CA LEU A 78 -12.28 3.56 -0.17
C LEU A 78 -12.29 5.09 -0.04
N LEU A 79 -11.16 5.72 0.23
CA LEU A 79 -11.08 7.20 0.33
C LEU A 79 -11.36 7.91 -1.00
N LEU A 80 -11.04 7.29 -2.13
CA LEU A 80 -11.28 7.87 -3.46
C LEU A 80 -12.71 7.68 -3.96
N PHE A 81 -13.36 6.58 -3.59
CA PHE A 81 -14.69 6.20 -4.10
C PHE A 81 -15.84 6.41 -3.11
N THR A 82 -15.55 6.86 -1.90
CA THR A 82 -16.53 7.34 -0.90
C THR A 82 -16.39 8.84 -0.75
#